data_AF-A0AAJ2QE44-F1
#
_entry.id   AF-A0AAJ2QE44-F1
#
_cell.length_a   1.000
_cell.length_b   1.000
_cell.length_c   1.000
_cell.angle_alpha   90.00
_cell.angle_beta   90.00
_cell.angle_gamma   90.00
#
_symmetry.space_group_name_H-M   'P 1'
#
loop_
_entity.id
_entity.type
_entity.pdbx_description
1 polymer ?
#
loop_
_entity_poly.entity_id
_entity_poly.type
_entity_poly.pdbx_seq_one_letter_code
_entity_poly.pdbx_strand_id
1 'polypeptide(L)'
;MTHGSRDALRSLALQHLSPGDAEKWVGLLHPGARLEVAAGSDDVAGRLGGLPALPAASEWPLWEGHGPLSFVASIDCASLPLAAVDIDLPDAGTLLFFYFDGQLDDGEALVLAEDRESWAGARVLYVAADEEVVERGTPAGVESYPVVPLTARLGMTAAEPWHPQIRDVFAAGAPLGNRYDHPVCSQEFLDALWGFDGEVGHQIGGHAHSVQNPVEIEIAEAVLDGKVSWDDPRLSDEAGGWVLLAQFDSEDAAGMMWGDAGALYWLIRPEDLAERRFERAMFTWQCG
;
A
#
# COMPACT_ATOMS: atom_id res chain seq x y z
N MET A 1 8.23 -1.29 -21.58
CA MET A 1 6.81 -1.03 -21.90
C MET A 1 6.37 0.08 -20.97
N THR A 2 5.65 1.10 -21.44
CA THR A 2 5.17 2.20 -20.60
C THR A 2 3.99 1.70 -19.76
N HIS A 3 4.26 0.94 -18.71
CA HIS A 3 3.24 0.62 -17.71
C HIS A 3 2.78 1.92 -17.04
N GLY A 4 1.47 2.09 -16.88
CA GLY A 4 0.89 3.17 -16.09
C GLY A 4 1.02 4.60 -16.63
N SER A 5 1.20 4.86 -17.94
CA SER A 5 1.13 6.26 -18.42
C SER A 5 -0.31 6.77 -18.47
N ARG A 6 -0.53 8.05 -18.10
CA ARG A 6 -1.87 8.67 -18.12
C ARG A 6 -2.52 8.59 -19.50
N ASP A 7 -1.74 8.80 -20.56
CA ASP A 7 -2.25 8.74 -21.94
C ASP A 7 -2.66 7.33 -22.37
N ALA A 8 -1.96 6.30 -21.89
CA ALA A 8 -2.31 4.92 -22.16
C ALA A 8 -3.62 4.52 -21.46
N LEU A 9 -3.75 4.85 -20.17
CA LEU A 9 -4.99 4.63 -19.42
C LEU A 9 -6.16 5.44 -19.98
N ARG A 10 -5.93 6.68 -20.43
CA ARG A 10 -6.94 7.46 -21.14
C ARG A 10 -7.37 6.82 -22.46
N SER A 11 -6.42 6.29 -23.23
CA SER A 11 -6.71 5.60 -24.48
C SER A 11 -7.49 4.30 -24.24
N LEU A 12 -7.21 3.60 -23.15
CA LEU A 12 -7.98 2.44 -22.69
C LEU A 12 -9.41 2.87 -22.32
N ALA A 13 -9.57 3.88 -21.46
CA ALA A 13 -10.88 4.38 -21.05
C ALA A 13 -11.76 4.79 -22.24
N LEU A 14 -11.20 5.49 -23.24
CA LEU A 14 -11.92 5.91 -24.44
C LEU A 14 -12.35 4.77 -25.38
N GLN A 15 -11.79 3.57 -25.24
CA GLN A 15 -12.21 2.39 -26.01
C GLN A 15 -13.47 1.73 -25.42
N HIS A 16 -13.69 1.89 -24.12
CA HIS A 16 -14.74 1.16 -23.38
C HIS A 16 -15.82 2.06 -22.78
N LEU A 17 -15.53 3.34 -22.54
CA LEU A 17 -16.40 4.30 -21.89
C LEU A 17 -16.83 5.43 -22.84
N SER A 18 -17.90 6.13 -22.48
CA SER A 18 -18.25 7.39 -23.15
C SER A 18 -17.11 8.41 -22.97
N PRO A 19 -16.90 9.35 -23.90
CA PRO A 19 -15.86 10.38 -23.72
C PRO A 19 -15.99 11.15 -22.40
N GLY A 20 -17.23 11.41 -21.95
CA GLY A 20 -17.47 12.11 -20.68
C GLY A 20 -17.05 11.27 -19.47
N ASP A 21 -17.33 9.98 -19.47
CA ASP A 21 -16.99 9.09 -18.35
C ASP A 21 -15.50 8.73 -18.36
N ALA A 22 -14.89 8.60 -19.54
CA ALA A 22 -13.45 8.42 -19.69
C ALA A 22 -12.67 9.58 -19.06
N GLU A 23 -13.04 10.84 -19.34
CA GLU A 23 -12.35 11.99 -18.72
C GLU A 23 -12.56 12.06 -17.21
N LYS A 24 -13.76 11.74 -16.72
CA LYS A 24 -14.01 11.66 -15.27
C LYS A 24 -13.11 10.59 -14.64
N TRP A 25 -13.06 9.40 -15.21
CA TRP A 25 -12.28 8.28 -14.68
C TRP A 25 -10.78 8.57 -14.73
N VAL A 26 -10.27 9.15 -15.82
CA VAL A 26 -8.87 9.59 -15.92
C VAL A 26 -8.53 10.65 -14.88
N GLY A 27 -9.49 11.52 -14.53
CA GLY A 27 -9.36 12.50 -13.45
C GLY A 27 -9.26 11.90 -12.05
N LEU A 28 -9.59 10.61 -11.89
CA LEU A 28 -9.50 9.86 -10.65
C LEU A 28 -8.26 8.95 -10.59
N LEU A 29 -7.34 9.05 -11.55
CA LEU A 29 -6.06 8.35 -11.50
C LEU A 29 -5.10 9.08 -10.57
N HIS A 30 -4.49 8.34 -9.64
CA HIS A 30 -3.50 8.89 -8.72
C HIS A 30 -2.09 8.48 -9.15
N PRO A 31 -1.12 9.41 -9.21
CA PRO A 31 0.27 9.06 -9.45
C PRO A 31 0.90 8.39 -8.20
N GLY A 32 1.46 7.20 -8.41
CA GLY A 32 2.24 6.47 -7.42
C GLY A 32 3.68 6.24 -7.88
N ALA A 33 4.56 5.90 -6.95
CA ALA A 33 5.88 5.39 -7.25
C ALA A 33 5.83 3.85 -7.23
N ARG A 34 5.81 3.24 -8.41
CA ARG A 34 5.96 1.80 -8.57
C ARG A 34 7.40 1.41 -8.23
N LEU A 35 7.55 0.41 -7.38
CA LEU A 35 8.84 -0.12 -6.99
C LEU A 35 9.08 -1.44 -7.72
N GLU A 36 10.19 -1.52 -8.44
CA GLU A 36 10.59 -2.69 -9.22
C GLU A 36 11.96 -3.18 -8.75
N VAL A 37 12.23 -4.48 -8.86
CA VAL A 37 13.58 -5.01 -8.62
C VAL A 37 14.58 -4.27 -9.51
N ALA A 38 15.55 -3.59 -8.90
CA ALA A 38 16.51 -2.77 -9.62
C ALA A 38 17.43 -3.65 -10.47
N ALA A 39 17.71 -3.23 -11.71
CA ALA A 39 18.59 -3.94 -12.62
C ALA A 39 19.72 -3.04 -13.14
N GLY A 40 20.92 -3.62 -13.25
CA GLY A 40 22.05 -2.98 -13.92
C GLY A 40 22.48 -1.65 -13.28
N SER A 41 22.12 -0.54 -13.92
CA SER A 41 22.49 0.82 -13.53
C SER A 41 21.31 1.67 -13.07
N ASP A 42 20.19 1.05 -12.69
CA ASP A 42 19.05 1.77 -12.12
C ASP A 42 19.45 2.49 -10.83
N ASP A 43 18.89 3.68 -10.61
CA ASP A 43 19.00 4.37 -9.33
C ASP A 43 18.14 3.63 -8.29
N VAL A 44 18.77 3.25 -7.18
CA VAL A 44 18.13 2.49 -6.11
C VAL A 44 17.37 3.45 -5.21
N ALA A 45 16.06 3.24 -5.09
CA ALA A 45 15.17 4.01 -4.21
C ALA A 45 14.88 3.32 -2.88
N GLY A 46 15.20 2.03 -2.76
CA GLY A 46 14.98 1.27 -1.55
C GLY A 46 15.43 -0.18 -1.67
N ARG A 47 14.98 -1.00 -0.72
CA ARG A 47 15.18 -2.45 -0.75
C ARG A 47 14.10 -3.17 0.03
N LEU A 48 13.86 -4.43 -0.34
CA LEU A 48 13.25 -5.43 0.52
C LEU A 48 14.32 -6.13 1.35
N GLY A 49 13.95 -6.54 2.56
CA GLY A 49 14.74 -7.41 3.42
C GLY A 49 16.13 -6.88 3.81
N GLY A 50 16.94 -7.79 4.35
CA GLY A 50 18.24 -7.50 4.95
C GLY A 50 18.14 -6.96 6.37
N LEU A 51 19.16 -6.18 6.75
CA LEU A 51 19.24 -5.57 8.07
C LEU A 51 18.81 -4.09 7.99
N PRO A 52 17.90 -3.62 8.86
CA PRO A 52 17.54 -2.22 8.90
C PRO A 52 18.63 -1.39 9.62
N ALA A 53 18.81 -0.16 9.15
CA ALA A 53 19.55 0.86 9.87
C ALA A 53 18.57 1.60 10.79
N LEU A 54 18.63 1.32 12.09
CA LEU A 54 17.76 1.97 13.09
C LEU A 54 18.51 3.10 13.79
N PRO A 55 17.80 4.15 14.26
CA PRO A 55 18.41 5.13 15.16
C PRO A 55 19.08 4.44 16.35
N ALA A 56 20.25 4.91 16.76
CA ALA A 56 21.06 4.23 17.78
C ALA A 56 20.29 3.98 19.09
N ALA A 57 19.39 4.89 19.45
CA ALA A 57 18.56 4.83 20.65
C ALA A 57 17.26 4.01 20.49
N SER A 58 16.89 3.62 19.28
CA SER A 58 15.66 2.88 19.02
C SER A 58 15.82 1.39 19.33
N GLU A 59 14.77 0.85 19.94
CA GLU A 59 14.59 -0.59 20.09
C GLU A 59 14.04 -1.21 18.81
N TRP A 60 14.16 -2.53 18.69
CA TRP A 60 13.56 -3.26 17.59
C TRP A 60 12.03 -3.28 17.72
N PRO A 61 11.24 -3.05 16.66
CA PRO A 61 9.78 -3.13 16.70
C PRO A 61 9.27 -4.47 17.24
N LEU A 62 8.36 -4.42 18.22
CA LEU A 62 7.87 -5.57 18.96
C LEU A 62 6.34 -5.54 19.04
N TRP A 63 5.70 -6.70 18.87
CA TRP A 63 4.34 -6.95 19.34
C TRP A 63 4.39 -7.62 20.71
N GLU A 64 4.00 -6.89 21.74
CA GLU A 64 4.00 -7.38 23.12
C GLU A 64 3.17 -8.66 23.25
N GLY A 65 3.74 -9.70 23.86
CA GLY A 65 3.13 -11.03 23.99
C GLY A 65 3.40 -11.99 22.82
N HIS A 66 3.81 -11.48 21.65
CA HIS A 66 4.08 -12.29 20.46
C HIS A 66 5.57 -12.33 20.10
N GLY A 67 6.21 -11.17 19.94
CA GLY A 67 7.64 -11.12 19.63
C GLY A 67 8.07 -9.97 18.71
N PRO A 68 9.35 -9.96 18.31
CA PRO A 68 9.90 -8.99 17.37
C PRO A 68 9.25 -9.12 15.99
N LEU A 69 9.05 -7.98 15.31
CA LEU A 69 8.54 -7.93 13.95
C LEU A 69 9.65 -8.22 12.93
N SER A 70 9.31 -8.83 11.81
CA SER A 70 10.20 -8.99 10.67
C SER A 70 10.37 -7.69 9.90
N PHE A 71 11.59 -7.41 9.44
CA PHE A 71 11.87 -6.25 8.61
C PHE A 71 11.47 -6.53 7.15
N VAL A 72 10.54 -5.74 6.62
CA VAL A 72 9.99 -5.91 5.27
C VAL A 72 10.79 -5.09 4.26
N ALA A 73 10.88 -3.78 4.45
CA ALA A 73 11.49 -2.90 3.46
C ALA A 73 12.04 -1.60 4.04
N SER A 74 13.02 -1.02 3.35
CA SER A 74 13.47 0.37 3.55
C SER A 74 13.34 1.16 2.26
N ILE A 75 12.75 2.35 2.34
CA ILE A 75 12.58 3.26 1.21
C ILE A 75 13.24 4.60 1.53
N ASP A 76 14.16 5.04 0.68
CA ASP A 76 14.74 6.38 0.75
C ASP A 76 13.81 7.38 0.08
N CYS A 77 13.26 8.30 0.87
CA CYS A 77 12.28 9.26 0.35
C CYS A 77 12.90 10.20 -0.69
N ALA A 78 14.19 10.55 -0.55
CA ALA A 78 14.87 11.45 -1.50
C ALA A 78 15.03 10.83 -2.90
N SER A 79 14.93 9.51 -3.01
CA SER A 79 15.07 8.75 -4.24
C SER A 79 13.72 8.45 -4.92
N LEU A 80 12.61 8.91 -4.34
CA LEU A 80 11.28 8.79 -4.93
C LEU A 80 10.97 9.97 -5.88
N PRO A 81 10.05 9.80 -6.85
CA PRO A 81 9.57 10.89 -7.70
C PRO A 81 8.59 11.81 -6.96
N LEU A 82 9.04 12.43 -5.85
CA LEU A 82 8.21 13.16 -4.89
C LEU A 82 7.38 14.28 -5.49
N ALA A 83 7.90 14.98 -6.50
CA ALA A 83 7.17 16.08 -7.16
C ALA A 83 5.95 15.60 -7.97
N ALA A 84 5.84 14.30 -8.22
CA ALA A 84 4.79 13.71 -9.04
C ALA A 84 3.84 12.79 -8.27
N VAL A 85 4.29 12.15 -7.19
CA VAL A 85 3.40 11.44 -6.25
C VAL A 85 2.54 12.47 -5.51
N ASP A 86 1.27 12.15 -5.26
CA ASP A 86 0.27 13.11 -4.76
C ASP A 86 -0.06 12.99 -3.27
N ILE A 87 0.87 12.42 -2.50
CA ILE A 87 0.86 12.39 -1.03
C ILE A 87 2.07 13.14 -0.46
N ASP A 88 1.94 13.73 0.74
CA ASP A 88 2.94 14.62 1.36
C ASP A 88 4.10 13.84 2.02
N LEU A 89 4.85 13.07 1.21
CA LEU A 89 6.00 12.31 1.67
C LEU A 89 7.15 13.23 2.12
N PRO A 90 7.98 12.80 3.09
CA PRO A 90 9.18 13.55 3.46
C PRO A 90 10.14 13.75 2.27
N ASP A 91 10.75 14.92 2.14
CA ASP A 91 11.75 15.20 1.08
C ASP A 91 13.04 14.38 1.21
N ALA A 92 13.31 13.86 2.41
CA ALA A 92 14.51 13.10 2.74
C ALA A 92 14.27 12.22 3.98
N GLY A 93 15.18 11.28 4.21
CA GLY A 93 15.10 10.29 5.28
C GLY A 93 14.63 8.96 4.74
N THR A 94 14.47 7.99 5.64
CA THR A 94 14.16 6.61 5.26
C THR A 94 12.93 6.12 6.00
N LEU A 95 11.99 5.55 5.26
CA LEU A 95 10.87 4.80 5.82
C LEU A 95 11.27 3.33 5.96
N LEU A 96 10.98 2.75 7.13
CA LEU A 96 11.26 1.35 7.44
C LEU A 96 9.95 0.66 7.81
N PHE A 97 9.67 -0.46 7.17
CA PHE A 97 8.42 -1.21 7.32
C PHE A 97 8.70 -2.54 8.02
N PHE A 98 7.86 -2.85 9.00
CA PHE A 98 7.96 -4.05 9.82
C PHE A 98 6.60 -4.73 9.99
N TYR A 99 6.59 -6.06 9.99
CA TYR A 99 5.39 -6.87 10.08
C TYR A 99 5.66 -8.17 10.86
N PHE A 100 4.70 -8.62 11.68
CA PHE A 100 4.72 -9.92 12.33
C PHE A 100 4.20 -10.97 11.34
N ASP A 101 5.12 -11.70 10.72
CA ASP A 101 4.86 -12.63 9.61
C ASP A 101 4.65 -14.10 10.04
N GLY A 102 4.56 -14.35 11.34
CA GLY A 102 4.34 -15.68 11.90
C GLY A 102 5.58 -16.57 12.01
N GLN A 103 6.80 -16.06 11.75
CA GLN A 103 8.03 -16.87 11.87
C GLN A 103 8.25 -17.48 13.28
N LEU A 104 7.73 -16.84 14.32
CA LEU A 104 7.95 -17.25 15.72
C LEU A 104 6.90 -18.23 16.25
N ASP A 105 5.75 -18.33 15.59
CA ASP A 105 4.58 -19.10 16.05
C ASP A 105 3.94 -19.93 14.94
N ASP A 106 4.67 -20.16 13.85
CA ASP A 106 4.21 -20.89 12.66
C ASP A 106 2.89 -20.33 12.06
N GLY A 107 2.69 -19.01 12.18
CA GLY A 107 1.52 -18.31 11.64
C GLY A 107 0.24 -18.46 12.47
N GLU A 108 0.36 -18.82 13.75
CA GLU A 108 -0.79 -18.90 14.66
C GLU A 108 -1.42 -17.53 14.93
N ALA A 109 -0.62 -16.48 15.16
CA ALA A 109 -1.11 -15.13 15.31
C ALA A 109 -1.16 -14.40 13.96
N LEU A 110 -2.28 -13.72 13.72
CA LEU A 110 -2.50 -12.91 12.52
C LEU A 110 -2.64 -11.44 12.91
N VAL A 111 -2.08 -10.57 12.08
CA VAL A 111 -2.32 -9.12 12.16
C VAL A 111 -3.51 -8.82 11.27
N LEU A 112 -4.63 -8.47 11.87
CA LEU A 112 -5.89 -8.22 11.18
C LEU A 112 -6.35 -6.80 11.51
N ALA A 113 -6.76 -6.04 10.49
CA ALA A 113 -7.25 -4.68 10.69
C ALA A 113 -8.42 -4.66 11.70
N GLU A 114 -9.35 -5.61 11.63
CA GLU A 114 -10.48 -5.71 12.55
C GLU A 114 -10.10 -6.04 14.01
N ASP A 115 -8.93 -6.62 14.25
CA ASP A 115 -8.45 -6.95 15.60
C ASP A 115 -7.48 -5.89 16.13
N ARG A 116 -8.00 -5.03 17.00
CA ARG A 116 -7.24 -3.95 17.65
C ARG A 116 -6.06 -4.44 18.48
N GLU A 117 -6.13 -5.63 19.06
CA GLU A 117 -5.02 -6.19 19.84
C GLU A 117 -3.85 -6.58 18.92
N SER A 118 -4.15 -6.86 17.66
CA SER A 118 -3.17 -7.21 16.64
C SER A 118 -2.47 -6.04 15.97
N TRP A 119 -2.99 -4.81 16.08
CA TRP A 119 -2.39 -3.63 15.43
C TRP A 119 -0.94 -3.38 15.83
N ALA A 120 -0.48 -3.97 16.94
CA ALA A 120 0.92 -3.92 17.33
C ALA A 120 1.86 -4.73 16.42
N GLY A 121 1.33 -5.66 15.64
CA GLY A 121 2.04 -6.53 14.72
C GLY A 121 2.51 -5.88 13.41
N ALA A 122 2.23 -4.60 13.16
CA ALA A 122 2.78 -3.88 12.01
C ALA A 122 3.27 -2.48 12.41
N ARG A 123 4.42 -2.05 11.89
CA ARG A 123 5.04 -0.76 12.24
C ARG A 123 5.69 -0.09 11.04
N VAL A 124 5.55 1.23 10.98
CA VAL A 124 6.34 2.10 10.11
C VAL A 124 7.19 3.00 10.99
N LEU A 125 8.49 3.04 10.72
CA LEU A 125 9.42 3.99 11.34
C LEU A 125 9.92 4.96 10.27
N TYR A 126 9.98 6.23 10.61
CA TYR A 126 10.69 7.23 9.82
C TYR A 126 11.98 7.60 10.53
N VAL A 127 13.08 7.51 9.79
CA VAL A 127 14.41 7.90 10.23
C VAL A 127 14.82 9.16 9.49
N ALA A 128 15.09 10.24 10.22
CA ALA A 128 15.46 11.50 9.60
C ALA A 128 16.84 11.39 8.93
N ALA A 129 17.06 12.16 7.85
CA ALA A 129 18.30 12.07 7.06
C ALA A 129 19.59 12.41 7.84
N ASP A 130 19.47 13.20 8.91
CA ASP A 130 20.56 13.61 9.78
C ASP A 130 20.68 12.77 11.06
N GLU A 131 19.81 11.77 11.23
CA GLU A 131 19.81 10.90 12.41
C GLU A 131 20.92 9.85 12.34
N GLU A 132 21.63 9.67 13.46
CA GLU A 132 22.68 8.65 13.56
C GLU A 132 22.05 7.25 13.66
N VAL A 133 22.35 6.42 12.66
CA VAL A 133 21.83 5.07 12.55
C VAL A 133 22.91 4.01 12.74
N VAL A 134 22.49 2.86 13.23
CA VAL A 134 23.31 1.66 13.33
C VAL A 134 22.55 0.53 12.64
N GLU A 135 23.23 -0.21 11.77
CA GLU A 135 22.69 -1.46 11.23
C GLU A 135 22.47 -2.45 12.38
N ARG A 136 21.23 -2.93 12.51
CA ARG A 136 20.83 -3.83 13.60
C ARG A 136 20.67 -5.24 13.06
N GLY A 137 21.36 -6.19 13.69
CA GLY A 137 21.15 -7.61 13.43
C GLY A 137 19.75 -8.06 13.84
N THR A 138 19.21 -9.05 13.13
CA THR A 138 17.88 -9.60 13.40
C THR A 138 17.80 -10.20 14.81
N PRO A 139 16.71 -9.97 15.55
CA PRO A 139 16.48 -10.61 16.84
C PRO A 139 16.47 -12.14 16.77
N ALA A 140 16.74 -12.79 17.91
CA ALA A 140 16.72 -14.24 18.00
C ALA A 140 15.33 -14.82 17.66
N GLY A 141 15.30 -15.85 16.82
CA GLY A 141 14.07 -16.54 16.40
C GLY A 141 13.46 -16.00 15.11
N VAL A 142 13.90 -14.83 14.64
CA VAL A 142 13.47 -14.25 13.35
C VAL A 142 14.63 -14.34 12.36
N GLU A 143 14.36 -14.79 11.14
CA GLU A 143 15.29 -14.77 10.03
C GLU A 143 15.06 -13.53 9.16
N SER A 144 16.14 -12.87 8.72
CA SER A 144 16.04 -11.75 7.80
C SER A 144 15.73 -12.26 6.38
N TYR A 145 14.78 -11.63 5.71
CA TYR A 145 14.60 -11.81 4.27
C TYR A 145 15.86 -11.42 3.48
N PRO A 146 16.13 -12.07 2.34
CA PRO A 146 17.13 -11.62 1.36
C PRO A 146 17.01 -10.14 0.99
N VAL A 147 18.16 -9.52 0.69
CA VAL A 147 18.21 -8.14 0.19
C VAL A 147 17.82 -8.11 -1.29
N VAL A 148 16.75 -7.39 -1.62
CA VAL A 148 16.35 -7.11 -3.00
C VAL A 148 16.32 -5.60 -3.22
N PRO A 149 17.30 -5.03 -3.95
CA PRO A 149 17.30 -3.60 -4.27
C PRO A 149 16.11 -3.23 -5.14
N LEU A 150 15.50 -2.08 -4.87
CA LEU A 150 14.33 -1.56 -5.60
C LEU A 150 14.66 -0.23 -6.27
N THR A 151 14.18 -0.05 -7.50
CA THR A 151 14.14 1.23 -8.20
C THR A 151 12.71 1.76 -8.23
N ALA A 152 12.54 3.09 -8.26
CA ALA A 152 11.23 3.72 -8.29
C ALA A 152 10.92 4.31 -9.68
N ARG A 153 9.73 4.02 -10.19
CA ARG A 153 9.21 4.59 -11.44
C ARG A 153 7.86 5.24 -11.17
N LEU A 154 7.66 6.45 -11.70
CA LEU A 154 6.35 7.10 -11.66
C LEU A 154 5.37 6.34 -12.54
N GLY A 155 4.20 6.01 -11.98
CA GLY A 155 3.07 5.40 -12.70
C GLY A 155 1.75 6.01 -12.25
N MET A 156 0.78 6.07 -13.15
CA MET A 156 -0.61 6.34 -12.81
C MET A 156 -1.26 5.03 -12.38
N THR A 157 -1.94 5.11 -11.25
CA THR A 157 -2.63 3.99 -10.63
C THR A 157 -4.13 4.19 -10.77
N ALA A 158 -4.85 3.08 -10.89
CA ALA A 158 -6.31 3.06 -10.97
C ALA A 158 -6.83 2.12 -9.87
N ALA A 159 -7.92 2.52 -9.23
CA ALA A 159 -8.64 1.66 -8.32
C ALA A 159 -9.80 0.95 -9.03
N GLU A 160 -10.27 -0.14 -8.44
CA GLU A 160 -11.50 -0.82 -8.83
C GLU A 160 -12.70 0.14 -8.81
N PRO A 161 -13.71 -0.06 -9.69
CA PRO A 161 -14.86 0.81 -9.81
C PRO A 161 -15.69 1.00 -8.54
N TRP A 162 -15.67 0.02 -7.64
CA TRP A 162 -16.39 0.04 -6.36
C TRP A 162 -15.56 0.61 -5.20
N HIS A 163 -14.34 1.07 -5.47
CA HIS A 163 -13.60 1.91 -4.53
C HIS A 163 -14.42 3.16 -4.19
N PRO A 164 -14.48 3.59 -2.91
CA PRO A 164 -15.40 4.65 -2.46
C PRO A 164 -15.36 5.92 -3.32
N GLN A 165 -14.16 6.43 -3.61
CA GLN A 165 -13.98 7.65 -4.41
C GLN A 165 -14.44 7.50 -5.87
N ILE A 166 -14.26 6.31 -6.46
CA ILE A 166 -14.67 6.06 -7.84
C ILE A 166 -16.20 5.93 -7.90
N ARG A 167 -16.76 5.14 -6.98
CA ARG A 167 -18.20 4.97 -6.84
C ARG A 167 -18.91 6.29 -6.62
N ASP A 168 -18.39 7.21 -5.81
CA ASP A 168 -19.02 8.51 -5.57
C ASP A 168 -19.15 9.37 -6.83
N VAL A 169 -18.24 9.23 -7.79
CA VAL A 169 -18.28 9.97 -9.06
C VAL A 169 -19.29 9.37 -10.04
N PHE A 170 -19.41 8.05 -10.09
CA PHE A 170 -20.20 7.36 -11.12
C PHE A 170 -21.56 6.86 -10.65
N ALA A 171 -21.71 6.59 -9.35
CA ALA A 171 -22.94 6.07 -8.75
C ALA A 171 -23.02 6.44 -7.26
N ALA A 172 -23.06 7.74 -6.94
CA ALA A 172 -23.26 8.22 -5.59
C ALA A 172 -24.49 7.55 -4.94
N GLY A 173 -24.29 6.92 -3.77
CA GLY A 173 -25.32 6.17 -3.05
C GLY A 173 -25.46 4.70 -3.45
N ALA A 174 -24.66 4.18 -4.37
CA ALA A 174 -24.53 2.74 -4.57
C ALA A 174 -23.90 2.07 -3.34
N PRO A 175 -24.19 0.77 -3.08
CA PRO A 175 -23.57 0.04 -1.97
C PRO A 175 -22.04 0.00 -2.07
N LEU A 176 -21.34 0.13 -0.93
CA LEU A 176 -19.88 -0.06 -0.85
C LEU A 176 -19.46 -1.47 -1.26
N GLY A 177 -18.27 -1.60 -1.86
CA GLY A 177 -17.65 -2.88 -2.20
C GLY A 177 -18.44 -3.75 -3.21
N ASN A 178 -19.45 -3.17 -3.87
CA ASN A 178 -20.27 -3.88 -4.83
C ASN A 178 -20.25 -3.20 -6.20
N ARG A 179 -20.33 -4.00 -7.26
CA ARG A 179 -20.58 -3.48 -8.61
C ARG A 179 -21.94 -2.78 -8.66
N TYR A 180 -22.01 -1.73 -9.47
CA TYR A 180 -23.22 -0.97 -9.75
C TYR A 180 -23.46 -0.88 -11.26
N ASP A 181 -24.68 -0.48 -11.64
CA ASP A 181 -25.07 -0.39 -13.06
C ASP A 181 -24.44 0.85 -13.72
N HIS A 182 -23.19 0.70 -14.16
CA HIS A 182 -22.45 1.73 -14.90
C HIS A 182 -21.38 1.07 -15.79
N PRO A 183 -21.04 1.66 -16.97
CA PRO A 183 -20.01 1.11 -17.87
C PRO A 183 -18.62 0.91 -17.24
N VAL A 184 -18.27 1.69 -16.21
CA VAL A 184 -17.02 1.48 -15.43
C VAL A 184 -17.01 0.17 -14.66
N CYS A 185 -18.17 -0.44 -14.38
CA CYS A 185 -18.28 -1.77 -13.79
C CYS A 185 -18.49 -2.89 -14.82
N SER A 186 -18.48 -2.57 -16.12
CA SER A 186 -18.64 -3.57 -17.18
C SER A 186 -17.48 -4.57 -17.16
N GLN A 187 -17.78 -5.82 -17.51
CA GLN A 187 -16.76 -6.86 -17.54
C GLN A 187 -15.67 -6.51 -18.57
N GLU A 188 -16.06 -5.96 -19.73
CA GLU A 188 -15.14 -5.57 -20.78
C GLU A 188 -14.15 -4.50 -20.33
N PHE A 189 -14.59 -3.52 -19.54
CA PHE A 189 -13.68 -2.49 -19.01
C PHE A 189 -12.78 -3.04 -17.90
N LEU A 190 -13.31 -3.88 -17.01
CA LEU A 190 -12.53 -4.52 -15.95
C LEU A 190 -11.44 -5.44 -16.52
N ASP A 191 -11.77 -6.27 -17.50
CA ASP A 191 -10.81 -7.14 -18.18
C ASP A 191 -9.72 -6.31 -18.88
N ALA A 192 -10.08 -5.18 -19.48
CA ALA A 192 -9.12 -4.28 -20.10
C ALA A 192 -8.21 -3.62 -19.05
N LEU A 193 -8.78 -3.13 -17.93
CA LEU A 193 -8.03 -2.49 -16.85
C LEU A 193 -7.03 -3.46 -16.20
N TRP A 194 -7.48 -4.64 -15.81
CA TRP A 194 -6.63 -5.65 -15.17
C TRP A 194 -5.72 -6.38 -16.15
N GLY A 195 -6.07 -6.41 -17.43
CA GLY A 195 -5.14 -6.81 -18.49
C GLY A 195 -4.05 -5.77 -18.78
N PHE A 196 -4.26 -4.51 -18.39
CA PHE A 196 -3.30 -3.42 -18.59
C PHE A 196 -2.27 -3.36 -17.46
N ASP A 197 -2.72 -3.54 -16.21
CA ASP A 197 -1.87 -3.56 -15.01
C ASP A 197 -2.39 -4.60 -14.00
N GLY A 198 -2.07 -5.87 -14.27
CA GLY A 198 -2.56 -7.01 -13.50
C GLY A 198 -1.65 -7.45 -12.37
N GLU A 199 -0.46 -6.85 -12.24
CA GLU A 199 0.48 -7.17 -11.18
C GLU A 199 0.20 -6.27 -9.97
N VAL A 200 -0.07 -6.87 -8.81
CA VAL A 200 -0.25 -6.14 -7.55
C VAL A 200 1.01 -5.31 -7.27
N GLY A 201 2.17 -5.97 -7.16
CA GLY A 201 3.50 -5.37 -7.07
C GLY A 201 3.71 -4.42 -5.89
N HIS A 202 4.89 -3.80 -5.87
CA HIS A 202 5.34 -2.92 -4.80
C HIS A 202 5.11 -1.45 -5.16
N GLN A 203 4.65 -0.62 -4.21
CA GLN A 203 4.28 0.77 -4.50
C GLN A 203 4.36 1.69 -3.28
N ILE A 204 4.62 2.98 -3.52
CA ILE A 204 4.43 4.09 -2.57
C ILE A 204 3.43 5.09 -3.16
N GLY A 205 2.43 5.50 -2.39
CA GLY A 205 1.38 6.42 -2.87
C GLY A 205 0.49 5.82 -3.95
N GLY A 206 -0.36 6.63 -4.59
CA GLY A 206 -1.33 6.15 -5.58
C GLY A 206 -2.52 5.42 -4.95
N HIS A 207 -3.34 4.78 -5.79
CA HIS A 207 -4.36 3.81 -5.39
C HIS A 207 -3.72 2.47 -5.06
N ALA A 208 -4.22 1.82 -4.00
CA ALA A 208 -3.89 0.43 -3.71
C ALA A 208 -4.34 -0.48 -4.86
N HIS A 209 -3.52 -1.49 -5.17
CA HIS A 209 -3.94 -2.59 -6.03
C HIS A 209 -4.49 -3.69 -5.14
N SER A 210 -5.76 -3.55 -4.76
CA SER A 210 -6.40 -4.45 -3.81
C SER A 210 -6.59 -5.85 -4.41
N VAL A 211 -6.11 -6.89 -3.71
CA VAL A 211 -6.31 -8.30 -4.11
C VAL A 211 -7.77 -8.73 -3.91
N GLN A 212 -8.43 -8.18 -2.89
CA GLN A 212 -9.81 -8.53 -2.53
C GLN A 212 -10.74 -7.33 -2.67
N ASN A 213 -11.05 -6.64 -1.57
CA ASN A 213 -11.86 -5.41 -1.55
C ASN A 213 -10.96 -4.19 -1.37
N PRO A 214 -11.45 -2.97 -1.67
CA PRO A 214 -10.71 -1.75 -1.36
C PRO A 214 -10.18 -1.76 0.08
N VAL A 215 -8.86 -1.74 0.26
CA VAL A 215 -8.21 -1.82 1.58
C VAL A 215 -8.60 -0.66 2.49
N GLU A 216 -8.98 0.49 1.91
CA GLU A 216 -9.52 1.64 2.62
C GLU A 216 -10.81 1.30 3.38
N ILE A 217 -11.65 0.42 2.85
CA ILE A 217 -12.88 -0.02 3.51
C ILE A 217 -12.54 -0.87 4.74
N GLU A 218 -11.58 -1.80 4.64
CA GLU A 218 -11.17 -2.64 5.78
C GLU A 218 -10.60 -1.79 6.92
N ILE A 219 -9.75 -0.80 6.59
CA ILE A 219 -9.22 0.13 7.60
C ILE A 219 -10.35 0.98 8.20
N ALA A 220 -11.32 1.43 7.40
CA ALA A 220 -12.45 2.19 7.91
C ALA A 220 -13.34 1.36 8.85
N GLU A 221 -13.62 0.10 8.51
CA GLU A 221 -14.37 -0.81 9.38
C GLU A 221 -13.64 -1.02 10.71
N ALA A 222 -12.33 -1.25 10.66
CA ALA A 222 -11.48 -1.42 11.84
C ALA A 222 -11.51 -0.19 12.77
N VAL A 223 -11.35 1.01 12.21
CA VAL A 223 -11.36 2.28 12.97
C VAL A 223 -12.73 2.56 13.58
N LEU A 224 -13.80 2.12 12.92
CA LEU A 224 -15.19 2.24 13.39
C LEU A 224 -15.62 1.04 14.26
N ASP A 225 -14.69 0.18 14.66
CA ASP A 225 -14.89 -1.02 15.48
C ASP A 225 -15.96 -1.99 14.92
N GLY A 226 -16.15 -2.03 13.59
CA GLY A 226 -17.20 -2.84 12.94
C GLY A 226 -18.64 -2.48 13.36
N LYS A 227 -18.85 -1.29 13.93
CA LYS A 227 -20.16 -0.87 14.50
C LYS A 227 -21.07 -0.20 13.48
N VAL A 228 -20.61 -0.01 12.26
CA VAL A 228 -21.37 0.60 11.17
C VAL A 228 -21.69 -0.44 10.12
N SER A 229 -22.87 -0.37 9.53
CA SER A 229 -23.24 -1.19 8.40
C SER A 229 -22.67 -0.62 7.10
N TRP A 230 -22.59 -1.46 6.07
CA TRP A 230 -22.01 -1.10 4.76
C TRP A 230 -22.82 -0.05 3.98
N ASP A 231 -24.06 0.21 4.37
CA ASP A 231 -24.92 1.26 3.84
C ASP A 231 -24.84 2.58 4.64
N ASP A 232 -24.10 2.60 5.76
CA ASP A 232 -23.91 3.80 6.56
C ASP A 232 -22.90 4.73 5.87
N PRO A 233 -23.26 6.00 5.56
CA PRO A 233 -22.36 6.92 4.89
C PRO A 233 -21.06 7.17 5.65
N ARG A 234 -21.06 7.00 6.98
CA ARG A 234 -19.86 7.16 7.81
C ARG A 234 -18.75 6.19 7.43
N LEU A 235 -19.09 4.98 6.96
CA LEU A 235 -18.06 4.03 6.52
C LEU A 235 -17.36 4.53 5.26
N SER A 236 -18.13 5.06 4.31
CA SER A 236 -17.58 5.62 3.08
C SER A 236 -16.76 6.87 3.33
N ASP A 237 -17.26 7.77 4.18
CA ASP A 237 -16.57 9.00 4.54
C ASP A 237 -15.24 8.69 5.23
N GLU A 238 -15.23 7.69 6.12
CA GLU A 238 -14.03 7.23 6.81
C GLU A 238 -13.03 6.59 5.83
N ALA A 239 -13.48 5.69 4.94
CA ALA A 239 -12.62 5.05 3.94
C ALA A 239 -11.96 6.09 3.01
N GLY A 240 -12.70 7.12 2.60
CA GLY A 240 -12.18 8.20 1.77
C GLY A 240 -11.12 9.09 2.45
N GLY A 241 -10.90 8.94 3.75
CA GLY A 241 -9.92 9.69 4.53
C GLY A 241 -8.53 9.06 4.62
N TRP A 242 -8.33 7.89 4.02
CA TRP A 242 -7.07 7.16 4.03
C TRP A 242 -6.37 7.25 2.67
N VAL A 243 -5.03 7.29 2.67
CA VAL A 243 -4.21 7.16 1.47
C VAL A 243 -3.23 6.01 1.63
N LEU A 244 -2.89 5.35 0.53
CA LEU A 244 -1.85 4.33 0.53
C LEU A 244 -0.49 4.98 0.83
N LEU A 245 0.13 4.55 1.93
CA LEU A 245 1.52 4.89 2.22
C LEU A 245 2.47 3.95 1.47
N ALA A 246 2.26 2.65 1.62
CA ALA A 246 3.08 1.63 0.96
C ALA A 246 2.30 0.34 0.74
N GLN A 247 2.64 -0.35 -0.34
CA GLN A 247 2.19 -1.70 -0.66
C GLN A 247 3.40 -2.56 -1.00
N PHE A 248 3.48 -3.76 -0.43
CA PHE A 248 4.52 -4.75 -0.74
C PHE A 248 3.89 -6.09 -1.07
N ASP A 249 4.08 -6.52 -2.31
CA ASP A 249 3.58 -7.79 -2.82
C ASP A 249 4.43 -8.96 -2.29
N SER A 250 3.94 -10.17 -2.51
CA SER A 250 4.78 -11.37 -2.42
C SER A 250 5.90 -11.25 -3.46
N GLU A 251 7.12 -11.64 -3.09
CA GLU A 251 8.30 -11.44 -3.91
C GLU A 251 9.24 -12.63 -3.78
N ASP A 252 9.30 -13.45 -4.84
CA ASP A 252 10.13 -14.64 -4.91
C ASP A 252 11.61 -14.33 -4.69
N ALA A 253 12.11 -13.20 -5.22
CA ALA A 253 13.52 -12.83 -5.06
C ALA A 253 13.88 -12.50 -3.60
N ALA A 254 12.90 -12.05 -2.81
CA ALA A 254 13.03 -11.76 -1.39
C ALA A 254 12.55 -12.93 -0.52
N GLY A 255 12.09 -14.04 -1.10
CA GLY A 255 11.48 -15.14 -0.35
C GLY A 255 10.26 -14.72 0.47
N MET A 256 9.55 -13.67 0.03
CA MET A 256 8.36 -13.14 0.70
C MET A 256 7.12 -13.78 0.11
N MET A 257 6.29 -14.37 0.97
CA MET A 257 5.02 -15.00 0.60
C MET A 257 3.96 -14.65 1.64
N TRP A 258 3.00 -13.82 1.25
CA TRP A 258 1.95 -13.32 2.15
C TRP A 258 0.67 -14.14 1.96
N GLY A 259 0.47 -15.17 2.79
CA GLY A 259 -0.64 -16.10 2.61
C GLY A 259 -0.55 -16.85 1.27
N ASP A 260 -1.63 -16.81 0.48
CA ASP A 260 -1.67 -17.35 -0.88
C ASP A 260 -1.30 -16.22 -1.88
N ALA A 261 -0.01 -15.93 -2.02
CA ALA A 261 0.55 -14.92 -2.93
C ALA A 261 -0.13 -13.53 -2.84
N GLY A 262 -0.34 -13.06 -1.61
CA GLY A 262 -0.96 -11.77 -1.32
C GLY A 262 -0.01 -10.59 -1.27
N ALA A 263 -0.51 -9.48 -0.72
CA ALA A 263 0.19 -8.21 -0.52
C ALA A 263 -0.08 -7.62 0.87
N LEU A 264 0.90 -6.86 1.36
CA LEU A 264 0.85 -6.06 2.58
C LEU A 264 0.54 -4.59 2.23
N TYR A 265 -0.32 -3.93 3.00
CA TYR A 265 -0.72 -2.54 2.76
C TYR A 265 -0.60 -1.72 4.05
N TRP A 266 0.10 -0.59 3.96
CA TRP A 266 0.09 0.47 4.96
C TRP A 266 -0.68 1.66 4.43
N LEU A 267 -1.68 2.09 5.19
CA LEU A 267 -2.47 3.28 4.91
C LEU A 267 -2.23 4.32 6.00
N ILE A 268 -2.26 5.60 5.66
CA ILE A 268 -2.09 6.69 6.61
C ILE A 268 -3.06 7.82 6.28
N ARG A 269 -3.45 8.59 7.29
CA ARG A 269 -4.20 9.82 7.04
C ARG A 269 -3.28 10.92 6.49
N PRO A 270 -3.73 11.75 5.54
CA PRO A 270 -2.91 12.84 5.01
C PRO A 270 -2.34 13.77 6.08
N GLU A 271 -3.12 14.11 7.12
CA GLU A 271 -2.66 14.96 8.22
C GLU A 271 -1.61 14.29 9.12
N ASP A 272 -1.68 12.96 9.28
CA ASP A 272 -0.68 12.20 10.02
C ASP A 272 0.61 12.10 9.22
N LEU A 273 0.52 11.92 7.90
CA LEU A 273 1.66 11.91 7.00
C LEU A 273 2.39 13.27 6.98
N ALA A 274 1.65 14.37 6.82
CA ALA A 274 2.21 15.73 6.82
C ALA A 274 2.90 16.08 8.15
N GLU A 275 2.36 15.58 9.28
CA GLU A 275 2.96 15.72 10.61
C GLU A 275 4.01 14.65 10.95
N ARG A 276 4.32 13.75 10.00
CA ARG A 276 5.29 12.63 10.14
C ARG A 276 4.97 11.67 11.28
N ARG A 277 3.69 11.47 11.58
CA ARG A 277 3.16 10.55 12.59
C ARG A 277 2.99 9.14 12.05
N PHE A 278 4.10 8.54 11.61
CA PHE A 278 4.10 7.20 11.00
C PHE A 278 3.65 6.09 11.96
N GLU A 279 3.67 6.33 13.27
CA GLU A 279 3.09 5.43 14.27
C GLU A 279 1.56 5.32 14.19
N ARG A 280 0.90 6.21 13.44
CA ARG A 280 -0.55 6.19 13.17
C ARG A 280 -0.91 5.52 11.86
N ALA A 281 0.06 5.02 11.10
CA ALA A 281 -0.22 4.21 9.93
C ALA A 281 -1.01 2.96 10.35
N MET A 282 -2.07 2.67 9.60
CA MET A 282 -2.88 1.46 9.71
C MET A 282 -2.36 0.42 8.73
N PHE A 283 -2.61 -0.85 9.04
CA PHE A 283 -2.12 -1.97 8.27
C PHE A 283 -3.25 -2.96 7.97
N THR A 284 -3.25 -3.50 6.76
CA THR A 284 -3.98 -4.70 6.39
C THR A 284 -3.14 -5.53 5.41
N TRP A 285 -3.55 -6.76 5.16
CA TRP A 285 -2.98 -7.61 4.13
C TRP A 285 -4.09 -8.45 3.50
N GLN A 286 -3.92 -8.78 2.24
CA GLN A 286 -4.91 -9.56 1.47
C GLN A 286 -4.18 -10.60 0.64
N CYS A 287 -4.78 -11.77 0.46
CA CYS A 287 -4.28 -12.85 -0.41
C CYS A 287 -5.43 -13.57 -1.10
N GLY A 288 -5.17 -14.35 -2.16
CA GLY A 288 -6.23 -15.10 -2.84
C GLY A 288 -5.86 -15.76 -4.16
#